data_AF-A0A0V0R8W3-F1
#
_entry.id   AF-A0A0V0R8W3-F1
#
_cell.length_a   1.000
_cell.length_b   1.000
_cell.length_c   1.000
_cell.angle_alpha   90.00
_cell.angle_beta   90.00
_cell.angle_gamma   90.00
#
_symmetry.space_group_name_H-M   'P 1'
#
loop_
_entity.id
_entity.type
_entity.pdbx_description
1 polymer ?
#
loop_
_entity_poly.entity_id
_entity_poly.type
_entity_poly.pdbx_seq_one_letter_code
_entity_poly.pdbx_strand_id
1 'polypeptide(L)'
;MEQFAVKLFKQQQDENTQKLSGQYLSDEQMQQQQNSEEQNQTSDPLEDQKQEQQQESQNEDQNQNKNEEKKQEEAVQNQQQTQKKKMPEGFEIDSLIQCKQLALSEFYKQDITIAVDGYEKVSGGFFGADYIVYKIKTFPFNWDVSRRYSDFYALRNVLLKLYPANIVPPITRRNKGKRNLSKSFVQKRLSILEKFLQKLVKCPELKGCPYIQRFLETTNEKEFKNLIREMEKVKEVHKLEEIRSIDGLIQSKLDKDINIYCQKSQEYYHHSDLIYKKIRQLSKQLFVDFYNVSNTLANIGECFSQLHDQSQTFNQGLTKEEDKQPLLEEMYITLNNMNIQWGETLQSQMDHVQKNLQFFFKYYNQEGRQVKETLKTRDETTKKYYDYKKKLNDKKERYFNLQNLQQWDLPSNCKYTSEQLKSNKELAFTYMLQKERNQEQDLREKAGYYSKAVYEDLKRIMNEKVQEYSIHFKSFGSLQTDNIQKLHFLWADILGSLDQLGKGNKKMLMQQKKIQESADDFLDEN
;
A
#
# COMPACT_ATOMS: atom_id res chain seq x y z
N MET A 1 -20.86 -33.73 -31.93
CA MET A 1 -20.12 -33.40 -30.70
C MET A 1 -18.96 -32.44 -30.97
N GLU A 2 -18.06 -32.67 -31.93
CA GLU A 2 -16.98 -31.73 -32.29
C GLU A 2 -17.44 -30.29 -32.54
N GLN A 3 -18.51 -30.07 -33.33
CA GLN A 3 -19.05 -28.72 -33.54
C GLN A 3 -19.64 -28.07 -32.29
N PHE A 4 -20.02 -28.87 -31.29
CA PHE A 4 -20.54 -28.38 -30.02
C PHE A 4 -19.38 -28.00 -29.08
N ALA A 5 -18.31 -28.80 -29.03
CA ALA A 5 -17.09 -28.49 -28.29
C ALA A 5 -16.39 -27.22 -28.82
N VAL A 6 -16.29 -27.06 -30.14
CA VAL A 6 -15.74 -25.83 -30.77
C VAL A 6 -16.60 -24.60 -30.43
N LYS A 7 -17.92 -24.77 -30.37
CA LYS A 7 -18.85 -23.68 -30.02
C LYS A 7 -18.79 -23.33 -28.53
N LEU A 8 -18.69 -24.33 -27.66
CA LEU A 8 -18.54 -24.15 -26.21
C LEU A 8 -17.19 -23.49 -25.86
N PHE A 9 -16.12 -23.87 -26.58
CA PHE A 9 -14.79 -23.31 -26.43
C PHE A 9 -14.71 -21.85 -26.92
N LYS A 10 -15.30 -21.54 -28.08
CA LYS A 10 -15.45 -20.14 -28.54
C LYS A 10 -16.29 -19.31 -27.58
N GLN A 11 -17.36 -19.86 -27.03
CA GLN A 11 -18.19 -19.18 -26.05
C GLN A 11 -17.44 -18.92 -24.73
N GLN A 12 -16.59 -19.84 -24.27
CA GLN A 12 -15.71 -19.62 -23.13
C GLN A 12 -14.62 -18.58 -23.41
N GLN A 13 -14.03 -18.57 -24.61
CA GLN A 13 -13.08 -17.55 -25.02
C GLN A 13 -13.72 -16.16 -25.12
N ASP A 14 -14.92 -16.05 -25.69
CA ASP A 14 -15.65 -14.79 -25.82
C ASP A 14 -16.13 -14.27 -24.46
N GLU A 15 -16.59 -15.16 -23.57
CA GLU A 15 -16.96 -14.79 -22.20
C GLU A 15 -15.75 -14.34 -21.37
N ASN A 16 -14.60 -15.02 -21.50
CA ASN A 16 -13.37 -14.60 -20.82
C ASN A 16 -12.86 -13.28 -21.40
N THR A 17 -12.86 -13.13 -22.73
CA THR A 17 -12.41 -11.90 -23.40
C THR A 17 -13.33 -10.71 -23.08
N GLN A 18 -14.65 -10.90 -23.02
CA GLN A 18 -15.60 -9.84 -22.62
C GLN A 18 -15.57 -9.53 -21.12
N LYS A 19 -15.46 -10.54 -20.25
CA LYS A 19 -15.31 -10.34 -18.79
C LYS A 19 -14.00 -9.62 -18.47
N LEU A 20 -12.90 -9.98 -19.14
CA LEU A 20 -11.61 -9.30 -18.97
C LEU A 20 -11.65 -7.89 -19.58
N SER A 21 -11.95 -7.72 -20.87
CA SER A 21 -11.94 -6.40 -21.51
C SER A 21 -12.88 -5.39 -20.83
N GLY A 22 -14.10 -5.78 -20.46
CA GLY A 22 -15.04 -4.91 -19.75
C GLY A 22 -14.59 -4.56 -18.31
N GLN A 23 -13.99 -5.51 -17.59
CA GLN A 23 -13.50 -5.26 -16.23
C GLN A 23 -12.21 -4.42 -16.22
N TYR A 24 -11.32 -4.60 -17.20
CA TYR A 24 -10.03 -3.91 -17.29
C TYR A 24 -10.12 -2.51 -17.90
N LEU A 25 -10.92 -2.29 -18.96
CA LEU A 25 -11.20 -0.93 -19.46
C LEU A 25 -11.83 -0.06 -18.36
N SER A 26 -12.68 -0.65 -17.50
CA SER A 26 -13.27 0.07 -16.36
C SER A 26 -12.23 0.43 -15.27
N ASP A 27 -11.26 -0.46 -15.00
CA ASP A 27 -10.20 -0.25 -14.01
C ASP A 27 -9.12 0.75 -14.50
N GLU A 28 -8.91 0.84 -15.82
CA GLU A 28 -8.01 1.78 -16.49
C GLU A 28 -8.61 3.19 -16.59
N GLN A 29 -9.87 3.31 -17.05
CA GLN A 29 -10.62 4.58 -17.05
C GLN A 29 -10.81 5.12 -15.62
N MET A 30 -10.99 4.25 -14.61
CA MET A 30 -11.05 4.65 -13.19
C MET A 30 -9.71 5.13 -12.62
N GLN A 31 -8.57 4.58 -13.05
CA GLN A 31 -7.26 5.04 -12.58
C GLN A 31 -6.83 6.33 -13.28
N GLN A 32 -7.20 6.52 -14.54
CA GLN A 32 -7.04 7.79 -15.24
C GLN A 32 -7.86 8.89 -14.54
N GLN A 33 -9.11 8.63 -14.14
CA GLN A 33 -9.91 9.58 -13.31
C GLN A 33 -9.29 9.89 -11.93
N GLN A 34 -8.69 8.90 -11.26
CA GLN A 34 -8.04 9.14 -9.95
C GLN A 34 -6.72 9.92 -10.04
N ASN A 35 -6.05 9.89 -11.19
CA ASN A 35 -4.84 10.66 -11.44
C ASN A 35 -5.17 12.05 -12.02
N SER A 36 -6.22 12.17 -12.83
CA SER A 36 -6.67 13.46 -13.37
C SER A 36 -7.35 14.35 -12.33
N GLU A 37 -7.94 13.80 -11.25
CA GLU A 37 -8.45 14.59 -10.12
C GLU A 37 -7.36 15.27 -9.26
N GLU A 38 -6.06 15.02 -9.50
CA GLU A 38 -4.94 15.80 -8.91
C GLU A 38 -4.53 17.02 -9.78
N GLN A 39 -5.16 17.26 -10.95
CA GLN A 39 -4.91 18.42 -11.84
C GLN A 39 -6.24 19.01 -12.40
N ASN A 40 -6.46 20.32 -12.27
CA ASN A 40 -7.77 21.01 -12.37
C ASN A 40 -8.55 20.98 -13.72
N GLN A 41 -9.87 21.23 -13.60
CA GLN A 41 -10.89 21.87 -14.49
C GLN A 41 -10.51 22.28 -15.93
N THR A 42 -11.17 21.73 -16.97
CA THR A 42 -12.19 22.37 -17.88
C THR A 42 -12.50 21.49 -19.13
N SER A 43 -13.81 21.28 -19.37
CA SER A 43 -14.62 20.97 -20.60
C SER A 43 -14.10 20.20 -21.84
N ASP A 44 -14.65 18.98 -22.03
CA ASP A 44 -15.37 18.31 -23.16
C ASP A 44 -15.57 18.98 -24.56
N PRO A 45 -16.00 18.26 -25.64
CA PRO A 45 -15.62 16.91 -26.14
C PRO A 45 -15.50 16.81 -27.71
N LEU A 46 -14.88 15.74 -28.25
CA LEU A 46 -15.48 14.79 -29.23
C LEU A 46 -14.50 13.72 -29.75
N GLU A 47 -15.07 12.52 -29.92
CA GLU A 47 -14.47 11.23 -30.29
C GLU A 47 -14.49 11.01 -31.81
N ASP A 48 -13.36 10.57 -32.38
CA ASP A 48 -13.25 9.44 -33.34
C ASP A 48 -11.83 9.37 -33.92
N GLN A 49 -10.92 8.64 -33.26
CA GLN A 49 -9.65 8.11 -33.80
C GLN A 49 -8.90 7.29 -32.73
N LYS A 50 -9.42 6.11 -32.38
CA LYS A 50 -8.78 5.19 -31.43
C LYS A 50 -8.18 4.00 -32.18
N GLN A 51 -6.96 4.16 -32.70
CA GLN A 51 -5.99 3.05 -32.83
C GLN A 51 -4.54 3.51 -33.09
N GLU A 52 -4.28 4.76 -33.50
CA GLU A 52 -2.92 5.33 -33.55
C GLU A 52 -2.52 6.15 -32.30
N GLN A 53 -3.48 6.62 -31.48
CA GLN A 53 -3.21 7.43 -30.28
C GLN A 53 -2.64 6.67 -29.07
N GLN A 54 -2.58 5.34 -29.08
CA GLN A 54 -2.02 4.58 -27.95
C GLN A 54 -0.48 4.57 -27.91
N GLN A 55 0.20 4.85 -29.02
CA GLN A 55 1.67 4.99 -29.03
C GLN A 55 2.13 6.44 -28.80
N GLU A 56 1.35 7.46 -29.20
CA GLU A 56 1.68 8.87 -28.93
C GLU A 56 1.39 9.28 -27.48
N SER A 57 0.29 8.80 -26.87
CA SER A 57 -0.01 9.08 -25.45
C SER A 57 1.02 8.51 -24.48
N GLN A 58 1.65 7.38 -24.82
CA GLN A 58 2.72 6.79 -24.00
C GLN A 58 4.03 7.59 -24.07
N ASN A 59 4.32 8.24 -25.20
CA ASN A 59 5.49 9.10 -25.34
C ASN A 59 5.30 10.47 -24.68
N GLU A 60 4.08 11.02 -24.67
CA GLU A 60 3.76 12.26 -23.96
C GLU A 60 3.80 12.06 -22.44
N ASP A 61 3.27 10.95 -21.90
CA ASP A 61 3.34 10.64 -20.47
C ASP A 61 4.78 10.38 -19.99
N GLN A 62 5.65 9.81 -20.84
CA GLN A 62 7.07 9.63 -20.52
C GLN A 62 7.85 10.96 -20.52
N ASN A 63 7.52 11.90 -21.41
CA ASN A 63 8.15 13.22 -21.45
C ASN A 63 7.64 14.16 -20.35
N GLN A 64 6.36 14.09 -19.99
CA GLN A 64 5.82 14.84 -18.84
C GLN A 64 6.41 14.34 -17.52
N ASN A 65 6.56 13.03 -17.32
CA ASN A 65 7.21 12.49 -16.12
C ASN A 65 8.69 12.89 -16.02
N LYS A 66 9.44 12.93 -17.12
CA LYS A 66 10.85 13.40 -17.10
C LYS A 66 10.95 14.86 -16.66
N ASN A 67 10.03 15.72 -17.09
CA ASN A 67 10.02 17.13 -16.68
C ASN A 67 9.54 17.32 -15.23
N GLU A 68 8.60 16.50 -14.75
CA GLU A 68 8.21 16.50 -13.33
C GLU A 68 9.30 15.94 -12.42
N GLU A 69 10.01 14.87 -12.82
CA GLU A 69 11.17 14.35 -12.09
C GLU A 69 12.26 15.42 -11.99
N LYS A 70 12.58 16.12 -13.08
CA LYS A 70 13.56 17.21 -13.06
C LYS A 70 13.15 18.38 -12.17
N LYS A 71 11.88 18.81 -12.24
CA LYS A 71 11.35 19.87 -11.36
C LYS A 71 11.32 19.44 -9.89
N GLN A 72 11.03 18.17 -9.61
CA GLN A 72 11.04 17.65 -8.25
C GLN A 72 12.48 17.51 -7.72
N GLU A 73 13.44 17.08 -8.53
CA GLU A 73 14.86 17.06 -8.18
C GLU A 73 15.40 18.47 -7.89
N GLU A 74 15.06 19.46 -8.71
CA GLU A 74 15.43 20.87 -8.48
C GLU A 74 14.77 21.44 -7.21
N ALA A 75 13.49 21.10 -6.93
CA ALA A 75 12.81 21.49 -5.71
C ALA A 75 13.43 20.86 -4.46
N VAL A 76 13.93 19.62 -4.55
CA VAL A 76 14.65 18.94 -3.47
C VAL A 76 16.00 19.57 -3.23
N GLN A 77 16.75 19.87 -4.29
CA GLN A 77 18.03 20.57 -4.16
C GLN A 77 17.86 21.97 -3.53
N ASN A 78 16.81 22.70 -3.90
CA ASN A 78 16.50 23.99 -3.29
C ASN A 78 15.99 23.87 -1.83
N GLN A 79 15.22 22.83 -1.49
CA GLN A 79 14.84 22.56 -0.09
C GLN A 79 16.05 22.16 0.77
N GLN A 80 16.99 21.38 0.21
CA GLN A 80 18.25 21.03 0.89
C GLN A 80 19.14 22.25 1.14
N GLN A 81 19.14 23.25 0.25
CA GLN A 81 19.87 24.51 0.47
C GLN A 81 19.20 25.39 1.53
N THR A 82 17.86 25.41 1.60
CA THR A 82 17.13 26.27 2.55
C THR A 82 17.15 25.72 3.99
N GLN A 83 17.41 24.42 4.17
CA GLN A 83 17.43 23.76 5.49
C GLN A 83 18.82 23.58 6.12
N LYS A 84 19.91 24.02 5.47
CA LYS A 84 21.25 24.10 6.10
C LYS A 84 21.39 25.23 7.14
N LYS A 85 20.30 25.65 7.80
CA LYS A 85 20.44 26.43 9.03
C LYS A 85 21.02 25.49 10.09
N LYS A 86 22.32 25.63 10.36
CA LYS A 86 23.01 24.92 11.45
C LYS A 86 22.13 24.99 12.69
N MET A 87 21.74 23.82 13.19
CA MET A 87 21.09 23.71 14.48
C MET A 87 21.99 24.42 15.51
N PRO A 88 21.46 25.31 16.37
CA PRO A 88 22.29 26.03 17.32
C PRO A 88 23.14 25.04 18.14
N GLU A 89 24.46 25.19 18.08
CA GLU A 89 25.42 24.34 18.78
C GLU A 89 25.14 24.38 20.30
N GLY A 90 25.13 23.21 20.96
CA GLY A 90 25.26 23.12 22.42
C GLY A 90 24.03 22.76 23.25
N PHE A 91 22.96 22.17 22.70
CA PHE A 91 21.81 21.78 23.53
C PHE A 91 21.33 20.35 23.25
N GLU A 92 21.74 19.44 24.13
CA GLU A 92 21.14 18.12 24.27
C GLU A 92 19.98 18.22 25.27
N ILE A 93 18.85 17.64 24.90
CA ILE A 93 17.73 17.40 25.81
C ILE A 93 17.77 15.91 26.11
N ASP A 94 17.82 15.53 27.37
CA ASP A 94 17.54 14.17 27.81
C ASP A 94 16.80 14.26 29.14
N SER A 95 15.53 13.86 29.14
CA SER A 95 14.65 13.94 30.30
C SER A 95 13.63 12.82 30.24
N LEU A 96 13.33 12.25 31.40
CA LEU A 96 12.24 11.30 31.58
C LEU A 96 11.03 12.05 32.12
N ILE A 97 9.89 11.86 31.47
CA ILE A 97 8.64 12.52 31.80
C ILE A 97 7.64 11.46 32.22
N GLN A 98 6.99 11.67 33.36
CA GLN A 98 5.91 10.81 33.83
C GLN A 98 4.67 11.04 32.96
N CYS A 99 4.11 9.96 32.44
CA CYS A 99 2.87 9.97 31.68
C CYS A 99 1.90 8.89 32.19
N LYS A 100 0.82 8.66 31.45
CA LYS A 100 -0.16 7.62 31.80
C LYS A 100 0.39 6.25 31.43
N GLN A 101 0.39 5.33 32.38
CA GLN A 101 0.70 3.94 32.07
C GLN A 101 -0.46 3.28 31.30
N LEU A 102 -0.12 2.46 30.30
CA LEU A 102 -1.06 1.59 29.59
C LEU A 102 -1.48 0.43 30.50
N ALA A 103 -2.79 0.20 30.60
CA ALA A 103 -3.32 -0.99 31.24
C ALA A 103 -3.20 -2.16 30.27
N LEU A 104 -2.07 -2.89 30.35
CA LEU A 104 -1.77 -4.00 29.43
C LEU A 104 -2.74 -5.17 29.66
N SER A 105 -3.51 -5.50 28.64
CA SER A 105 -4.43 -6.63 28.63
C SER A 105 -3.72 -7.93 28.23
N GLU A 106 -4.42 -9.06 28.34
CA GLU A 106 -3.91 -10.35 27.85
C GLU A 106 -3.62 -10.30 26.33
N PHE A 107 -4.40 -9.53 25.57
CA PHE A 107 -4.15 -9.26 24.15
C PHE A 107 -2.76 -8.69 23.88
N TYR A 108 -2.24 -7.85 24.78
CA TYR A 108 -0.92 -7.27 24.60
C TYR A 108 0.22 -8.30 24.73
N LYS A 109 0.04 -9.30 25.61
CA LYS A 109 1.09 -10.28 25.96
C LYS A 109 1.25 -11.40 24.94
N GLN A 110 0.25 -11.62 24.10
CA GLN A 110 0.23 -12.72 23.13
C GLN A 110 0.79 -12.27 21.77
N ASP A 111 1.37 -13.20 21.01
CA ASP A 111 1.72 -12.96 19.62
C ASP A 111 0.46 -12.99 18.74
N ILE A 112 0.04 -11.81 18.29
CA ILE A 112 -1.23 -11.63 17.59
C ILE A 112 -1.04 -11.82 16.09
N THR A 113 -1.82 -12.72 15.51
CA THR A 113 -1.98 -12.84 14.05
C THR A 113 -3.39 -12.43 13.67
N ILE A 114 -3.50 -11.56 12.66
CA ILE A 114 -4.78 -11.06 12.15
C ILE A 114 -4.91 -11.45 10.69
N ALA A 115 -6.05 -12.04 10.35
CA ALA A 115 -6.45 -12.34 8.98
C ALA A 115 -7.75 -11.61 8.65
N VAL A 116 -7.83 -10.99 7.48
CA VAL A 116 -9.09 -10.45 6.94
C VAL A 116 -9.51 -11.39 5.82
N ASP A 117 -10.16 -12.49 6.19
CA ASP A 117 -10.28 -13.69 5.35
C ASP A 117 -11.44 -13.66 4.34
N GLY A 118 -12.25 -12.60 4.35
CA GLY A 118 -13.34 -12.46 3.42
C GLY A 118 -14.10 -11.16 3.54
N TYR A 119 -15.13 -11.05 2.71
CA TYR A 119 -16.05 -9.93 2.75
C TYR A 119 -17.45 -10.36 2.35
N GLU A 120 -18.44 -9.61 2.82
CA GLU A 120 -19.84 -9.76 2.46
C GLU A 120 -20.38 -8.44 1.92
N LYS A 121 -21.17 -8.53 0.84
CA LYS A 121 -21.94 -7.41 0.34
C LYS A 121 -23.27 -7.39 1.07
N VAL A 122 -23.49 -6.37 1.89
CA VAL A 122 -24.74 -6.18 2.64
C VAL A 122 -25.61 -5.17 1.89
N SER A 123 -26.83 -5.58 1.59
CA SER A 123 -27.84 -4.70 0.99
C SER A 123 -28.27 -3.64 1.99
N GLY A 124 -28.26 -2.38 1.59
CA GLY A 124 -28.64 -1.28 2.48
C GLY A 124 -30.16 -1.15 2.72
N GLY A 125 -30.97 -2.03 2.11
CA GLY A 125 -32.43 -2.00 2.18
C GLY A 125 -33.06 -0.84 1.39
N PHE A 126 -34.33 -0.55 1.64
CA PHE A 126 -35.13 0.44 0.89
C PHE A 126 -34.54 1.86 0.86
N PHE A 127 -33.76 2.24 1.87
CA PHE A 127 -33.21 3.59 2.01
C PHE A 127 -31.68 3.64 2.07
N GLY A 128 -31.00 2.50 2.01
CA GLY A 128 -29.55 2.42 2.15
C GLY A 128 -28.90 1.89 0.89
N ALA A 129 -27.81 2.53 0.48
CA ALA A 129 -26.95 1.95 -0.56
C ALA A 129 -26.11 0.80 0.01
N ASP A 130 -25.91 -0.23 -0.80
CA ASP A 130 -25.10 -1.42 -0.49
C ASP A 130 -23.71 -1.06 0.04
N TYR A 131 -23.21 -1.89 0.95
CA TYR A 131 -21.89 -1.71 1.55
C TYR A 131 -21.17 -3.05 1.74
N ILE A 132 -19.85 -2.97 1.92
CA ILE A 132 -18.99 -4.13 2.16
C ILE A 132 -18.66 -4.22 3.64
N VAL A 133 -18.80 -5.42 4.17
CA VAL A 133 -18.36 -5.81 5.50
C VAL A 133 -17.20 -6.80 5.34
N TYR A 134 -16.11 -6.57 6.06
CA TYR A 134 -14.93 -7.43 6.09
C TYR A 134 -14.99 -8.34 7.31
N LYS A 135 -14.70 -9.62 7.10
CA LYS A 135 -14.55 -10.61 8.17
C LYS A 135 -13.13 -10.58 8.69
N ILE A 136 -12.96 -10.47 10.00
CA ILE A 136 -11.66 -10.33 10.66
C ILE A 136 -11.55 -11.45 11.69
N LYS A 137 -10.48 -12.25 11.56
CA LYS A 137 -10.11 -13.28 12.52
C LYS A 137 -8.85 -12.89 13.26
N THR A 138 -8.87 -13.02 14.58
CA THR A 138 -7.74 -12.68 15.45
C THR A 138 -7.30 -13.89 16.26
N PHE A 139 -6.05 -14.31 16.07
CA PHE A 139 -5.43 -15.45 16.75
C PHE A 139 -4.40 -14.96 17.78
N PRO A 140 -4.23 -15.65 18.92
CA PRO A 140 -4.82 -16.96 19.29
C PRO A 140 -6.23 -16.89 19.91
N PHE A 141 -6.82 -15.70 20.04
CA PHE A 141 -8.08 -15.50 20.76
C PHE A 141 -9.33 -16.07 20.07
N ASN A 142 -9.23 -16.46 18.81
CA ASN A 142 -10.33 -16.91 17.97
C ASN A 142 -11.49 -15.90 17.90
N TRP A 143 -11.20 -14.61 17.99
CA TRP A 143 -12.20 -13.58 17.76
C TRP A 143 -12.54 -13.53 16.27
N ASP A 144 -13.84 -13.50 15.98
CA ASP A 144 -14.39 -13.37 14.64
C ASP A 144 -15.36 -12.19 14.63
N VAL A 145 -14.98 -11.11 13.93
CA VAL A 145 -15.77 -9.88 13.90
C VAL A 145 -15.94 -9.36 12.48
N SER A 146 -17.04 -8.63 12.29
CA SER A 146 -17.43 -8.02 11.02
C SER A 146 -17.32 -6.50 11.10
N ARG A 147 -16.59 -5.89 10.15
CA ARG A 147 -16.32 -4.44 10.14
C ARG A 147 -16.48 -3.85 8.74
N ARG A 148 -17.09 -2.68 8.61
CA ARG A 148 -17.10 -1.95 7.33
C ARG A 148 -15.89 -1.02 7.24
N TYR A 149 -15.54 -0.61 6.02
CA TYR A 149 -14.38 0.26 5.78
C TYR A 149 -14.39 1.56 6.62
N SER A 150 -15.54 2.18 6.85
CA SER A 150 -15.63 3.40 7.67
C SER A 150 -15.24 3.17 9.14
N ASP A 151 -15.36 1.95 9.64
CA ASP A 151 -14.98 1.63 11.01
C ASP A 151 -13.45 1.60 11.15
N PHE A 152 -12.74 1.06 10.15
CA PHE A 152 -11.28 1.15 10.07
C PHE A 152 -10.80 2.61 9.97
N TYR A 153 -11.55 3.45 9.26
CA TYR A 153 -11.26 4.89 9.19
C TYR A 153 -11.41 5.56 10.56
N ALA A 154 -12.48 5.24 11.31
CA ALA A 154 -12.67 5.72 12.68
C ALA A 154 -11.55 5.26 13.61
N LEU A 155 -11.18 3.97 13.55
CA LEU A 155 -10.06 3.40 14.31
C LEU A 155 -8.76 4.15 14.00
N ARG A 156 -8.44 4.32 12.71
CA ARG A 156 -7.23 5.03 12.30
C ARG A 156 -7.20 6.47 12.82
N ASN A 157 -8.31 7.18 12.75
CA ASN A 157 -8.40 8.57 13.21
C ASN A 157 -8.24 8.70 14.72
N VAL A 158 -8.82 7.79 15.52
CA VAL A 158 -8.60 7.81 16.96
C VAL A 158 -7.14 7.54 17.32
N LEU A 159 -6.46 6.66 16.58
CA LEU A 159 -5.03 6.39 16.79
C LEU A 159 -4.17 7.62 16.48
N LEU A 160 -4.44 8.34 15.40
CA LEU A 160 -3.72 9.60 15.08
C LEU A 160 -3.88 10.67 16.16
N LYS A 161 -5.04 10.73 16.83
CA LYS A 161 -5.29 11.67 17.94
C LYS A 161 -4.56 11.29 19.23
N LEU A 162 -4.45 9.99 19.50
CA LEU A 162 -3.87 9.45 20.74
C LEU A 162 -2.34 9.29 20.67
N TYR A 163 -1.82 8.99 19.48
CA TYR A 163 -0.41 8.68 19.26
C TYR A 163 0.19 9.56 18.15
N PRO A 164 0.20 10.89 18.31
CA PRO A 164 0.59 11.82 17.25
C PRO A 164 2.07 11.75 16.85
N ALA A 165 2.92 11.09 17.66
CA ALA A 165 4.33 10.88 17.37
C ALA A 165 4.63 9.50 16.76
N ASN A 166 3.64 8.60 16.68
CA ASN A 166 3.78 7.29 16.05
C ASN A 166 3.25 7.34 14.61
N ILE A 167 3.89 6.58 13.72
CA ILE A 167 3.52 6.44 12.33
C ILE A 167 2.40 5.41 12.22
N VAL A 168 1.17 5.89 12.11
CA VAL A 168 -0.01 5.03 11.95
C VAL A 168 -0.10 4.52 10.50
N PRO A 169 -0.14 3.19 10.27
CA PRO A 169 -0.13 2.63 8.92
C PRO A 169 -1.27 3.17 8.04
N PRO A 170 -1.05 3.27 6.71
CA PRO A 170 -2.07 3.77 5.80
C PRO A 170 -3.21 2.77 5.63
N ILE A 171 -4.40 3.29 5.35
CA ILE A 171 -5.52 2.55 4.77
C ILE A 171 -5.80 3.11 3.38
N THR A 172 -6.53 2.37 2.54
CA THR A 172 -6.95 2.90 1.22
C THR A 172 -7.66 4.24 1.40
N ARG A 173 -7.50 5.20 0.48
CA ARG A 173 -8.28 6.45 0.49
C ARG A 173 -9.78 6.14 0.40
N ARG A 174 -10.61 6.98 1.03
CA ARG A 174 -12.06 6.94 0.83
C ARG A 174 -12.35 7.40 -0.59
N ASN A 175 -13.10 6.61 -1.35
CA ASN A 175 -13.49 7.00 -2.71
C ASN A 175 -14.37 8.26 -2.61
N LYS A 176 -13.95 9.35 -3.25
CA LYS A 176 -14.74 10.57 -3.39
C LYS A 176 -15.66 10.40 -4.60
N GLY A 177 -16.73 9.62 -4.48
CA GLY A 177 -17.62 9.37 -5.62
C GLY A 177 -18.40 8.07 -5.51
N LYS A 178 -18.75 7.49 -6.68
CA LYS A 178 -19.52 6.24 -6.76
C LYS A 178 -18.76 5.12 -6.04
N ARG A 179 -19.47 4.38 -5.18
CA ARG A 179 -18.88 3.26 -4.44
C ARG A 179 -18.45 2.21 -5.45
N ASN A 180 -17.15 1.92 -5.49
CA ASN A 180 -16.65 0.80 -6.25
C ASN A 180 -16.80 -0.46 -5.40
N LEU A 181 -17.63 -1.39 -5.89
CA LEU A 181 -17.92 -2.68 -5.27
C LEU A 181 -17.41 -3.84 -6.15
N SER A 182 -16.52 -3.57 -7.12
CA SER A 182 -15.94 -4.61 -7.95
C SER A 182 -15.12 -5.57 -7.09
N LYS A 183 -15.15 -6.86 -7.44
CA LYS A 183 -14.43 -7.91 -6.71
C LYS A 183 -12.93 -7.60 -6.62
N SER A 184 -12.32 -7.15 -7.71
CA SER A 184 -10.90 -6.76 -7.76
C SER A 184 -10.58 -5.62 -6.79
N PHE A 185 -11.44 -4.60 -6.73
CA PHE A 185 -11.27 -3.47 -5.83
C PHE A 185 -11.40 -3.86 -4.36
N VAL A 186 -12.42 -4.67 -4.04
CA VAL A 186 -12.68 -5.12 -2.67
C VAL A 186 -11.55 -6.01 -2.17
N GLN A 187 -11.04 -6.93 -2.99
CA GLN A 187 -9.90 -7.78 -2.66
C GLN A 187 -8.62 -6.97 -2.40
N LYS A 188 -8.31 -5.98 -3.25
CA LYS A 188 -7.17 -5.07 -3.04
C LYS A 188 -7.29 -4.31 -1.72
N ARG A 189 -8.49 -3.84 -1.39
CA ARG A 189 -8.73 -3.14 -0.12
C ARG A 189 -8.61 -4.09 1.07
N LEU A 190 -9.12 -5.31 0.97
CA LEU A 190 -9.03 -6.34 2.00
C LEU A 190 -7.57 -6.60 2.41
N SER A 191 -6.66 -6.79 1.45
CA SER A 191 -5.23 -7.02 1.79
C SER A 191 -4.58 -5.81 2.47
N ILE A 192 -4.97 -4.59 2.09
CA ILE A 192 -4.48 -3.36 2.72
C ILE A 192 -5.00 -3.22 4.15
N LEU A 193 -6.27 -3.57 4.40
CA LEU A 193 -6.85 -3.53 5.74
C LEU A 193 -6.24 -4.60 6.66
N GLU A 194 -5.96 -5.79 6.13
CA GLU A 194 -5.22 -6.82 6.86
C GLU A 194 -3.83 -6.32 7.26
N LYS A 195 -3.06 -5.81 6.29
CA LYS A 195 -1.73 -5.27 6.55
C LYS A 195 -1.74 -4.09 7.52
N PHE A 196 -2.78 -3.24 7.47
CA PHE A 196 -3.01 -2.17 8.44
C PHE A 196 -3.12 -2.74 9.86
N LEU A 197 -4.02 -3.71 10.09
CA LEU A 197 -4.21 -4.31 11.41
C LEU A 197 -2.96 -5.06 11.90
N GLN A 198 -2.31 -5.82 11.03
CA GLN A 198 -1.07 -6.53 11.35
C GLN A 198 0.06 -5.57 11.79
N LYS A 199 0.20 -4.41 11.13
CA LYS A 199 1.19 -3.41 11.55
C LYS A 199 0.81 -2.72 12.85
N LEU A 200 -0.48 -2.52 13.15
CA LEU A 200 -0.90 -1.97 14.44
C LEU A 200 -0.47 -2.85 15.60
N VAL A 201 -0.61 -4.18 15.48
CA VAL A 201 -0.24 -5.12 16.55
C VAL A 201 1.26 -5.38 16.66
N LYS A 202 2.06 -4.96 15.67
CA LYS A 202 3.54 -4.99 15.71
C LYS A 202 4.16 -3.80 16.42
N CYS A 203 3.45 -2.66 16.49
CA CYS A 203 3.90 -1.49 17.22
C CYS A 203 3.46 -1.61 18.69
N PRO A 204 4.38 -1.68 19.67
CA PRO A 204 4.03 -1.89 21.07
C PRO A 204 3.04 -0.86 21.63
N GLU A 205 3.28 0.43 21.36
CA GLU A 205 2.43 1.53 21.85
C GLU A 205 1.02 1.45 21.26
N LEU A 206 0.90 1.13 19.96
CA LEU A 206 -0.39 0.98 19.30
C LEU A 206 -1.09 -0.31 19.76
N LYS A 207 -0.40 -1.44 19.87
CA LYS A 207 -0.95 -2.72 20.34
C LYS A 207 -1.62 -2.60 21.70
N GLY A 208 -1.03 -1.82 22.61
CA GLY A 208 -1.59 -1.55 23.95
C GLY A 208 -2.83 -0.66 23.96
N CYS A 209 -3.25 -0.11 22.81
CA CYS A 209 -4.43 0.74 22.73
C CYS A 209 -5.73 -0.05 22.92
N PRO A 210 -6.58 0.30 23.90
CA PRO A 210 -7.82 -0.44 24.18
C PRO A 210 -8.83 -0.39 23.02
N TYR A 211 -8.75 0.65 22.18
CA TYR A 211 -9.58 0.76 20.99
C TYR A 211 -9.26 -0.30 19.93
N ILE A 212 -8.01 -0.74 19.82
CA ILE A 212 -7.61 -1.81 18.88
C ILE A 212 -8.16 -3.15 19.37
N GLN A 213 -7.96 -3.49 20.64
CA GLN A 213 -8.51 -4.73 21.20
C GLN A 213 -10.04 -4.78 21.06
N ARG A 214 -10.75 -3.76 21.55
CA ARG A 214 -12.22 -3.72 21.45
C ARG A 214 -12.70 -3.75 19.99
N PHE A 215 -11.95 -3.15 19.06
CA PHE A 215 -12.27 -3.23 17.64
C PHE A 215 -12.17 -4.66 17.09
N LEU A 216 -11.27 -5.49 17.60
CA LEU A 216 -11.08 -6.88 17.16
C LEU A 216 -11.96 -7.88 17.93
N GLU A 217 -12.37 -7.54 19.15
CA GLU A 217 -13.09 -8.45 20.06
C GLU A 217 -14.61 -8.26 20.06
N THR A 218 -15.12 -7.04 19.86
CA THR A 218 -16.55 -6.75 20.07
C THR A 218 -17.42 -7.35 18.97
N THR A 219 -18.14 -8.44 19.27
CA THR A 219 -19.09 -9.08 18.33
C THR A 219 -20.47 -8.43 18.36
N ASN A 220 -20.89 -7.88 19.50
CA ASN A 220 -22.20 -7.23 19.66
C ASN A 220 -22.26 -5.89 18.90
N GLU A 221 -23.22 -5.76 17.98
CA GLU A 221 -23.34 -4.57 17.12
C GLU A 221 -23.65 -3.28 17.90
N LYS A 222 -24.47 -3.35 18.96
CA LYS A 222 -24.84 -2.18 19.77
C LYS A 222 -23.64 -1.67 20.56
N GLU A 223 -22.88 -2.58 21.15
CA GLU A 223 -21.63 -2.25 21.85
C GLU A 223 -20.60 -1.68 20.89
N PHE A 224 -20.47 -2.26 19.69
CA PHE A 224 -19.55 -1.77 18.68
C PHE A 224 -19.94 -0.38 18.18
N LYS A 225 -21.23 -0.08 17.97
CA LYS A 225 -21.70 1.28 17.66
C LYS A 225 -21.35 2.27 18.75
N ASN A 226 -21.43 1.88 20.02
CA ASN A 226 -21.01 2.73 21.14
C ASN A 226 -19.50 2.97 21.12
N LEU A 227 -18.70 1.93 20.85
CA LEU A 227 -17.26 2.04 20.68
C LEU A 227 -16.90 3.07 19.58
N ILE A 228 -17.55 3.02 18.41
CA ILE A 228 -17.30 4.00 17.34
C ILE A 228 -17.62 5.43 17.80
N ARG A 229 -18.74 5.65 18.51
CA ARG A 229 -19.08 6.96 19.08
C ARG A 229 -18.06 7.43 20.11
N GLU A 230 -17.52 6.52 20.92
CA GLU A 230 -16.43 6.83 21.86
C GLU A 230 -15.18 7.29 21.09
N MET A 231 -14.76 6.56 20.05
CA MET A 231 -13.62 6.91 19.20
C MET A 231 -13.77 8.30 18.56
N GLU A 232 -14.97 8.64 18.09
CA GLU A 232 -15.26 9.95 17.49
C GLU A 232 -15.10 11.10 18.49
N LYS A 233 -15.49 10.88 19.76
CA LYS A 233 -15.41 11.86 20.85
C LYS A 233 -14.01 12.04 21.42
N VAL A 234 -13.08 11.13 21.13
CA VAL A 234 -11.68 11.28 21.57
C VAL A 234 -11.10 12.59 21.04
N LYS A 235 -10.47 13.34 21.95
CA LYS A 235 -9.72 14.56 21.64
C LYS A 235 -8.25 14.23 21.39
N GLU A 236 -7.61 15.09 20.63
CA GLU A 236 -6.16 15.02 20.43
C GLU A 236 -5.42 15.25 21.74
N VAL A 237 -4.36 14.47 21.97
CA VAL A 237 -3.50 14.61 23.14
C VAL A 237 -2.52 15.76 22.92
N HIS A 238 -2.62 16.80 23.74
CA HIS A 238 -1.74 17.97 23.62
C HIS A 238 -0.64 18.03 24.68
N LYS A 239 -0.89 17.45 25.85
CA LYS A 239 -0.02 17.40 27.03
C LYS A 239 0.73 16.08 27.09
N LEU A 240 2.00 16.12 27.51
CA LEU A 240 2.86 14.94 27.55
C LEU A 240 2.45 13.95 28.65
N GLU A 241 1.92 14.45 29.76
CA GLU A 241 1.45 13.66 30.89
C GLU A 241 0.19 12.84 30.52
N GLU A 242 -0.52 13.23 29.46
CA GLU A 242 -1.69 12.54 28.95
C GLU A 242 -1.37 11.43 27.94
N ILE A 243 -0.13 11.42 27.42
CA ILE A 243 0.37 10.36 26.55
C ILE A 243 0.39 9.06 27.32
N ARG A 244 0.19 7.96 26.61
CA ARG A 244 0.19 6.62 27.18
C ARG A 244 1.43 5.85 26.75
N SER A 245 2.18 5.32 27.70
CA SER A 245 3.30 4.41 27.46
C SER A 245 3.17 3.13 28.29
N ILE A 246 3.98 2.12 27.98
CA ILE A 246 3.91 0.80 28.61
C ILE A 246 4.25 0.86 30.11
N ASP A 247 5.23 1.67 30.47
CA ASP A 247 5.79 1.82 31.82
C ASP A 247 5.34 3.12 32.51
N GLY A 248 4.57 3.97 31.82
CA GLY A 248 4.16 5.29 32.32
C GLY A 248 5.29 6.31 32.27
N LEU A 249 6.38 6.02 31.56
CA LEU A 249 7.47 6.96 31.31
C LEU A 249 7.62 7.19 29.81
N ILE A 250 7.95 8.41 29.42
CA ILE A 250 8.38 8.74 28.06
C ILE A 250 9.70 9.49 28.10
N GLN A 251 10.57 9.20 27.15
CA GLN A 251 11.83 9.90 27.01
C GLN A 251 11.66 11.11 26.08
N SER A 252 11.95 12.29 26.60
CA SER A 252 12.11 13.51 25.82
C SER A 252 13.60 13.68 25.53
N LYS A 253 14.00 13.37 24.29
CA LYS A 253 15.38 13.43 23.83
C LYS A 253 15.54 14.17 22.51
N LEU A 254 16.42 15.17 22.51
CA LEU A 254 16.80 15.93 21.32
C LEU A 254 18.31 16.06 21.31
N ASP A 255 18.95 15.37 20.37
CA ASP A 255 20.38 15.46 20.15
C ASP A 255 20.69 15.58 18.65
N LYS A 256 21.98 15.73 18.34
CA LYS A 256 22.44 15.90 16.97
C LYS A 256 22.20 14.65 16.11
N ASP A 257 22.37 13.46 16.67
CA ASP A 257 22.31 12.20 15.93
C ASP A 257 20.87 11.84 15.56
N ILE A 258 19.91 12.04 16.47
CA ILE A 258 18.47 11.92 16.21
C ILE A 258 18.06 12.84 15.06
N ASN A 259 18.49 14.10 15.10
CA ASN A 259 18.15 15.06 14.04
C ASN A 259 18.77 14.67 12.69
N ILE A 260 20.04 14.27 12.67
CA ILE A 260 20.70 13.77 11.46
C ILE A 260 19.94 12.56 10.92
N TYR A 261 19.57 11.61 11.78
CA TYR A 261 18.85 10.40 11.36
C TYR A 261 17.47 10.72 10.78
N CYS A 262 16.70 11.60 11.42
CA CYS A 262 15.39 12.03 10.92
C CYS A 262 15.52 12.78 9.58
N GLN A 263 16.51 13.66 9.43
CA GLN A 263 16.79 14.36 8.17
C GLN A 263 17.15 13.37 7.05
N LYS A 264 18.04 12.42 7.32
CA LYS A 264 18.41 11.37 6.36
C LYS A 264 17.25 10.45 6.01
N SER A 265 16.38 10.17 6.97
CA SER A 265 15.14 9.44 6.72
C SER A 265 14.21 10.20 5.80
N GLN A 266 14.06 11.52 5.98
CA GLN A 266 13.26 12.36 5.11
C GLN A 266 13.78 12.37 3.66
N GLU A 267 15.09 12.53 3.49
CA GLU A 267 15.77 12.43 2.19
C GLU A 267 15.51 11.05 1.56
N TYR A 268 15.69 9.96 2.31
CA TYR A 268 15.44 8.61 1.85
C TYR A 268 13.99 8.40 1.36
N TYR A 269 12.99 8.82 2.15
CA TYR A 269 11.58 8.66 1.77
C TYR A 269 11.17 9.60 0.63
N HIS A 270 11.87 10.72 0.44
CA HIS A 270 11.71 11.53 -0.76
C HIS A 270 12.11 10.74 -2.01
N HIS A 271 13.35 10.28 -2.08
CA HIS A 271 13.85 9.53 -3.25
C HIS A 271 13.11 8.20 -3.46
N SER A 272 12.80 7.49 -2.37
CA SER A 272 12.05 6.23 -2.46
C SER A 272 10.67 6.41 -3.06
N ASP A 273 10.00 7.55 -2.85
CA ASP A 273 8.69 7.84 -3.45
C ASP A 273 8.77 7.89 -4.98
N LEU A 274 9.81 8.54 -5.51
CA LEU A 274 10.08 8.65 -6.95
C LEU A 274 10.39 7.27 -7.53
N ILE A 275 11.28 6.52 -6.89
CA ILE A 275 11.66 5.17 -7.32
C ILE A 275 10.44 4.23 -7.31
N TYR A 276 9.60 4.28 -6.28
CA TYR A 276 8.38 3.47 -6.23
C TYR A 276 7.37 3.87 -7.29
N LYS A 277 7.24 5.16 -7.62
CA LYS A 277 6.43 5.60 -8.77
C LYS A 277 6.93 4.98 -10.07
N LYS A 278 8.24 5.06 -10.32
CA LYS A 278 8.88 4.49 -11.51
C LYS A 278 8.72 2.97 -11.60
N ILE A 279 8.93 2.23 -10.50
CA ILE A 279 8.71 0.78 -10.47
C ILE A 279 7.26 0.44 -10.84
N ARG A 280 6.27 1.19 -10.32
CA ARG A 280 4.86 0.95 -10.65
C ARG A 280 4.56 1.25 -12.13
N GLN A 281 5.15 2.28 -12.71
CA GLN A 281 5.00 2.59 -14.14
C GLN A 281 5.59 1.47 -15.01
N LEU A 282 6.81 1.03 -14.72
CA LEU A 282 7.44 -0.09 -15.43
C LEU A 282 6.65 -1.39 -15.25
N SER A 283 6.08 -1.63 -14.06
CA SER A 283 5.22 -2.80 -13.83
C SER A 283 3.92 -2.76 -14.64
N LYS A 284 3.37 -1.55 -14.87
CA LYS A 284 2.20 -1.37 -15.75
C LYS A 284 2.58 -1.62 -17.21
N GLN A 285 3.73 -1.10 -17.65
CA GLN A 285 4.21 -1.37 -19.01
C GLN A 285 4.39 -2.87 -19.23
N LEU A 286 5.07 -3.55 -18.29
CA LEU A 286 5.28 -4.99 -18.37
C LEU A 286 3.96 -5.79 -18.41
N PHE A 287 2.93 -5.32 -17.70
CA PHE A 287 1.59 -5.89 -17.79
C PHE A 287 1.00 -5.77 -19.20
N VAL A 288 1.10 -4.58 -19.82
CA VAL A 288 0.63 -4.34 -21.20
C VAL A 288 1.41 -5.20 -22.20
N ASP A 289 2.73 -5.32 -22.03
CA ASP A 289 3.57 -6.13 -22.91
C ASP A 289 3.16 -7.60 -22.87
N PHE A 290 2.96 -8.18 -21.67
CA PHE A 290 2.48 -9.56 -21.54
C PHE A 290 1.08 -9.76 -22.14
N TYR A 291 0.18 -8.78 -21.97
CA TYR A 291 -1.14 -8.83 -22.59
C TYR A 291 -1.05 -8.90 -24.12
N ASN A 292 -0.22 -8.04 -24.71
CA ASN A 292 -0.02 -8.00 -26.16
C ASN A 292 0.57 -9.31 -26.69
N VAL A 293 1.55 -9.88 -25.98
CA VAL A 293 2.12 -11.19 -26.35
C VAL A 293 1.06 -12.29 -26.24
N SER A 294 0.27 -12.32 -25.16
CA SER A 294 -0.82 -13.28 -25.00
C SER A 294 -1.84 -13.19 -26.14
N ASN A 295 -2.22 -11.98 -26.56
CA ASN A 295 -3.16 -11.80 -27.67
C ASN A 295 -2.55 -12.23 -29.00
N THR A 296 -1.27 -11.92 -29.21
CA THR A 296 -0.55 -12.35 -30.41
C THR A 296 -0.51 -13.88 -30.49
N LEU A 297 -0.24 -14.56 -29.38
CA LEU A 297 -0.28 -16.02 -29.30
C LEU A 297 -1.68 -16.56 -29.59
N ALA A 298 -2.73 -15.96 -29.05
CA ALA A 298 -4.10 -16.36 -29.34
C ALA A 298 -4.42 -16.26 -30.85
N ASN A 299 -4.01 -15.17 -31.50
CA ASN A 299 -4.18 -14.99 -32.95
C ASN A 299 -3.39 -16.04 -33.76
N ILE A 300 -2.17 -16.38 -33.34
CA ILE A 300 -1.40 -17.47 -33.96
C ILE A 300 -2.12 -18.81 -33.80
N GLY A 301 -2.68 -19.08 -32.62
CA GLY A 301 -3.52 -20.25 -32.36
C GLY A 301 -4.73 -20.31 -33.30
N GLU A 302 -5.42 -19.18 -33.51
CA GLU A 302 -6.52 -19.08 -34.47
C GLU A 302 -6.09 -19.40 -35.90
N CYS A 303 -4.90 -18.95 -36.34
CA CYS A 303 -4.36 -19.36 -37.64
C CYS A 303 -4.17 -20.88 -37.74
N PHE A 304 -3.68 -21.54 -36.68
CA PHE A 304 -3.58 -23.01 -36.67
C PHE A 304 -4.96 -23.69 -36.69
N SER A 305 -5.96 -23.12 -36.01
CA SER A 305 -7.34 -23.60 -36.11
C SER A 305 -7.89 -23.49 -37.55
N GLN A 306 -7.61 -22.40 -38.26
CA GLN A 306 -8.01 -22.25 -39.65
C GLN A 306 -7.30 -23.26 -40.56
N LEU A 307 -6.00 -23.51 -40.34
CA LEU A 307 -5.25 -24.54 -41.06
C LEU A 307 -5.80 -25.94 -40.81
N HIS A 308 -6.20 -26.24 -39.57
CA HIS A 308 -6.92 -27.48 -39.25
C HIS A 308 -8.21 -27.61 -40.07
N ASP A 309 -9.06 -26.58 -40.11
CA ASP A 309 -10.33 -26.62 -40.84
C ASP A 309 -10.13 -26.82 -42.36
N GLN A 310 -9.09 -26.19 -42.93
CA GLN A 310 -8.70 -26.40 -44.33
C GLN A 310 -8.21 -27.83 -44.57
N SER A 311 -7.38 -28.37 -43.68
CA SER A 311 -6.89 -29.76 -43.76
C SER A 311 -8.04 -30.76 -43.63
N GLN A 312 -9.00 -30.49 -42.75
CA GLN A 312 -10.19 -31.31 -42.58
C GLN A 312 -11.06 -31.31 -43.84
N THR A 313 -11.27 -30.15 -44.44
CA THR A 313 -12.00 -30.01 -45.71
C THR A 313 -11.30 -30.77 -46.84
N PHE A 314 -9.97 -30.66 -46.92
CA PHE A 314 -9.15 -31.41 -47.87
C PHE A 314 -9.32 -32.92 -47.70
N ASN A 315 -9.18 -33.44 -46.47
CA ASN A 315 -9.32 -34.87 -46.18
C ASN A 315 -10.73 -35.39 -46.43
N GLN A 316 -11.77 -34.59 -46.18
CA GLN A 316 -13.17 -34.93 -46.50
C GLN A 316 -13.42 -35.03 -48.02
N GLY A 317 -12.68 -34.26 -48.83
CA GLY A 317 -12.76 -34.30 -50.29
C GLY A 317 -12.09 -35.52 -50.93
N LEU A 318 -11.26 -36.26 -50.19
CA LEU A 318 -10.56 -37.45 -50.66
C LEU A 318 -11.41 -38.71 -50.48
N THR A 319 -11.52 -39.50 -51.55
CA THR A 319 -12.31 -40.75 -51.54
C THR A 319 -11.55 -41.94 -51.00
N LYS A 320 -10.21 -41.95 -51.13
CA LYS A 320 -9.36 -43.02 -50.63
C LYS A 320 -8.78 -42.66 -49.27
N GLU A 321 -8.96 -43.54 -48.30
CA GLU A 321 -8.46 -43.34 -46.93
C GLU A 321 -6.93 -43.25 -46.85
N GLU A 322 -6.23 -43.93 -47.75
CA GLU A 322 -4.76 -43.94 -47.83
C GLU A 322 -4.16 -42.59 -48.26
N ASP A 323 -4.93 -41.76 -48.96
CA ASP A 323 -4.50 -40.44 -49.42
C ASP A 323 -4.67 -39.35 -48.34
N LYS A 324 -5.52 -39.60 -47.33
CA LYS A 324 -5.80 -38.65 -46.24
C LYS A 324 -4.59 -38.43 -45.34
N GLN A 325 -4.50 -37.21 -44.81
CA GLN A 325 -3.41 -36.75 -43.93
C GLN A 325 -3.91 -36.38 -42.52
N PRO A 326 -4.44 -37.32 -41.72
CA PRO A 326 -4.98 -37.02 -40.38
C PRO A 326 -3.91 -36.57 -39.38
N LEU A 327 -2.64 -36.95 -39.58
CA LEU A 327 -1.52 -36.49 -38.74
C LEU A 327 -1.27 -34.99 -38.88
N LEU A 328 -1.59 -34.41 -40.04
CA LEU A 328 -1.44 -32.98 -40.29
C LEU A 328 -2.52 -32.19 -39.54
N GLU A 329 -3.76 -32.70 -39.49
CA GLU A 329 -4.85 -32.14 -38.67
C GLU A 329 -4.45 -32.12 -37.19
N GLU A 330 -3.98 -33.24 -36.66
CA GLU A 330 -3.56 -33.37 -35.26
C GLU A 330 -2.39 -32.44 -34.91
N MET A 331 -1.46 -32.25 -35.85
CA MET A 331 -0.37 -31.29 -35.69
C MET A 331 -0.89 -29.86 -35.54
N TYR A 332 -1.87 -29.45 -36.35
CA TYR A 332 -2.47 -28.12 -36.24
C TYR A 332 -3.24 -27.94 -34.93
N ILE A 333 -3.96 -28.95 -34.46
CA ILE A 333 -4.62 -28.94 -33.13
C ILE A 333 -3.57 -28.77 -32.03
N THR A 334 -2.50 -29.57 -32.06
CA THR A 334 -1.41 -29.53 -31.09
C THR A 334 -0.76 -28.14 -31.02
N LEU A 335 -0.49 -27.53 -32.18
CA LEU A 335 0.10 -26.19 -32.27
C LEU A 335 -0.86 -25.10 -31.80
N ASN A 336 -2.16 -25.19 -32.09
CA ASN A 336 -3.16 -24.27 -31.56
C ASN A 336 -3.19 -24.31 -30.03
N ASN A 337 -3.33 -25.51 -29.46
CA ASN A 337 -3.41 -25.71 -28.01
C ASN A 337 -2.15 -25.20 -27.28
N MET A 338 -0.96 -25.41 -27.87
CA MET A 338 0.30 -24.86 -27.35
C MET A 338 0.25 -23.34 -27.19
N ASN A 339 -0.20 -22.63 -28.23
CA ASN A 339 -0.25 -21.17 -28.22
C ASN A 339 -1.25 -20.63 -27.19
N ILE A 340 -2.41 -21.27 -27.06
CA ILE A 340 -3.43 -20.91 -26.06
C ILE A 340 -2.87 -21.08 -24.64
N GLN A 341 -2.31 -22.25 -24.32
CA GLN A 341 -1.77 -22.53 -22.98
C GLN A 341 -0.56 -21.64 -22.64
N TRP A 342 0.27 -21.31 -23.63
CA TRP A 342 1.35 -20.34 -23.45
C TRP A 342 0.79 -18.95 -23.14
N GLY A 343 -0.22 -18.50 -23.88
CA GLY A 343 -0.94 -17.24 -23.60
C GLY A 343 -1.50 -17.18 -22.18
N GLU A 344 -2.20 -18.24 -21.73
CA GLU A 344 -2.74 -18.34 -20.37
C GLU A 344 -1.66 -18.26 -19.28
N THR A 345 -0.50 -18.91 -19.53
CA THR A 345 0.65 -18.85 -18.63
C THR A 345 1.18 -17.41 -18.50
N LEU A 346 1.20 -16.64 -19.59
CA LEU A 346 1.56 -15.21 -19.57
C LEU A 346 0.51 -14.36 -18.84
N GLN A 347 -0.77 -14.68 -18.96
CA GLN A 347 -1.82 -13.98 -18.20
C GLN A 347 -1.68 -14.22 -16.69
N SER A 348 -1.34 -15.43 -16.26
CA SER A 348 -1.02 -15.70 -14.84
C SER A 348 0.18 -14.86 -14.38
N GLN A 349 1.21 -14.74 -15.23
CA GLN A 349 2.40 -13.95 -14.97
C GLN A 349 2.07 -12.45 -14.80
N MET A 350 1.18 -11.90 -15.63
CA MET A 350 0.68 -10.53 -15.49
C MET A 350 0.10 -10.27 -14.10
N ASP A 351 -0.74 -11.20 -13.65
CA ASP A 351 -1.40 -11.15 -12.36
C ASP A 351 -0.39 -11.13 -11.19
N HIS A 352 0.66 -11.94 -11.29
CA HIS A 352 1.74 -11.97 -10.31
C HIS A 352 2.54 -10.67 -10.29
N VAL A 353 2.89 -10.12 -11.45
CA VAL A 353 3.60 -8.83 -11.57
C VAL A 353 2.77 -7.68 -11.01
N GLN A 354 1.49 -7.63 -11.34
CA GLN A 354 0.59 -6.60 -10.86
C GLN A 354 0.48 -6.62 -9.32
N LYS A 355 0.25 -7.81 -8.74
CA LYS A 355 0.10 -7.98 -7.30
C LYS A 355 1.42 -7.72 -6.56
N ASN A 356 2.52 -8.32 -7.02
CA ASN A 356 3.79 -8.36 -6.30
C ASN A 356 4.70 -7.15 -6.54
N LEU A 357 4.51 -6.40 -7.62
CA LEU A 357 5.26 -5.16 -7.86
C LEU A 357 4.35 -3.94 -7.75
N GLN A 358 3.33 -3.83 -8.59
CA GLN A 358 2.53 -2.61 -8.66
C GLN A 358 1.80 -2.33 -7.34
N PHE A 359 1.04 -3.28 -6.81
CA PHE A 359 0.27 -3.07 -5.58
C PHE A 359 1.15 -3.02 -4.34
N PHE A 360 2.18 -3.87 -4.28
CA PHE A 360 3.17 -3.85 -3.22
C PHE A 360 3.82 -2.47 -3.06
N PHE A 361 4.40 -1.91 -4.13
CA PHE A 361 5.02 -0.59 -4.07
C PHE A 361 4.00 0.55 -3.98
N LYS A 362 2.74 0.35 -4.39
CA LYS A 362 1.66 1.32 -4.12
C LYS A 362 1.39 1.46 -2.62
N TYR A 363 1.41 0.37 -1.88
CA TYR A 363 1.27 0.41 -0.41
C TYR A 363 2.44 1.15 0.25
N TYR A 364 3.69 0.80 -0.08
CA TYR A 364 4.87 1.45 0.54
C TYR A 364 5.00 2.93 0.16
N ASN A 365 4.51 3.30 -1.03
CA ASN A 365 4.35 4.71 -1.41
C ASN A 365 3.39 5.44 -0.45
N GLN A 366 2.26 4.82 -0.07
CA GLN A 366 1.32 5.39 0.90
C GLN A 366 1.89 5.42 2.33
N GLU A 367 2.62 4.38 2.74
CA GLU A 367 3.28 4.34 4.05
C GLU A 367 4.33 5.45 4.14
N GLY A 368 5.13 5.66 3.09
CA GLY A 368 6.09 6.76 3.01
C GLY A 368 5.44 8.15 3.16
N ARG A 369 4.19 8.34 2.74
CA ARG A 369 3.45 9.59 2.99
C ARG A 369 3.14 9.79 4.47
N GLN A 370 2.77 8.72 5.18
CA GLN A 370 2.53 8.79 6.62
C GLN A 370 3.81 9.12 7.38
N VAL A 371 4.93 8.51 6.99
CA VAL A 371 6.24 8.85 7.55
C VAL A 371 6.58 10.33 7.35
N LYS A 372 6.36 10.87 6.14
CA LYS A 372 6.60 12.29 5.83
C LYS A 372 5.70 13.22 6.66
N GLU A 373 4.43 12.88 6.85
CA GLU A 373 3.49 13.65 7.68
C GLU A 373 3.93 13.70 9.16
N THR A 374 4.36 12.57 9.72
CA THR A 374 4.89 12.49 11.08
C THR A 374 6.21 13.27 11.23
N LEU A 375 7.14 13.14 10.28
CA LEU A 375 8.38 13.91 10.26
C LEU A 375 8.12 15.42 10.18
N LYS A 376 7.16 15.86 9.36
CA LYS A 376 6.74 17.26 9.28
C LYS A 376 6.22 17.76 10.63
N THR A 377 5.40 16.97 11.32
CA THR A 377 4.88 17.31 12.66
C THR A 377 6.01 17.45 13.68
N ARG A 378 7.03 16.58 13.63
CA ARG A 378 8.26 16.69 14.44
C ARG A 378 8.99 18.01 14.16
N ASP A 379 9.22 18.34 12.89
CA ASP A 379 9.93 19.56 12.48
C ASP A 379 9.19 20.82 12.91
N GLU A 380 7.87 20.86 12.73
CA GLU A 380 7.02 21.99 13.15
C GLU A 380 7.03 22.18 14.67
N THR A 381 6.96 21.08 15.43
CA THR A 381 7.05 21.10 16.90
C THR A 381 8.42 21.61 17.36
N THR A 382 9.49 21.12 16.74
CA THR A 382 10.87 21.50 17.04
C THR A 382 11.13 22.97 16.71
N LYS A 383 10.66 23.43 15.54
CA LYS A 383 10.74 24.83 15.12
C LYS A 383 9.99 25.74 16.08
N LYS A 384 8.78 25.36 16.50
CA LYS A 384 7.96 26.13 17.46
C LYS A 384 8.70 26.36 18.78
N TYR A 385 9.38 25.33 19.29
CA TYR A 385 10.24 25.45 20.47
C TYR A 385 11.37 26.46 20.26
N TYR A 386 12.17 26.32 19.19
CA TYR A 386 13.29 27.24 18.93
C TYR A 386 12.85 28.69 18.71
N ASP A 387 11.76 28.90 17.95
CA ASP A 387 11.20 30.24 17.72
C ASP A 387 10.71 30.87 19.03
N TYR A 388 10.07 30.09 19.91
CA TYR A 388 9.62 30.57 21.22
C TYR A 388 10.79 30.90 22.15
N LYS A 389 11.79 30.00 22.24
CA LYS A 389 13.00 30.20 23.04
C LYS A 389 13.75 31.46 22.63
N LYS A 390 13.91 31.68 21.32
CA LYS A 390 14.55 32.90 20.79
C LYS A 390 13.79 34.16 21.25
N LYS A 391 12.46 34.19 21.04
CA LYS A 391 11.61 35.32 21.47
C LYS A 391 11.68 35.57 22.98
N LEU A 392 11.72 34.51 23.79
CA LEU A 392 11.85 34.61 25.23
C LEU A 392 13.20 35.22 25.62
N ASN A 393 14.30 34.76 25.01
CA ASN A 393 15.63 35.32 25.27
C ASN A 393 15.72 36.79 24.85
N ASP A 394 15.18 37.16 23.69
CA ASP A 394 15.15 38.56 23.24
C ASP A 394 14.35 39.44 24.21
N LYS A 395 13.25 38.92 24.76
CA LYS A 395 12.44 39.61 25.79
C LYS A 395 13.19 39.75 27.11
N LYS A 396 13.88 38.69 27.57
CA LYS A 396 14.73 38.72 28.76
C LYS A 396 15.86 39.74 28.60
N GLU A 397 16.53 39.77 27.45
CA GLU A 397 17.57 40.74 27.12
C GLU A 397 17.06 42.18 27.26
N ARG A 398 15.91 42.47 26.65
CA ARG A 398 15.28 43.79 26.72
C ARG A 398 14.97 44.19 28.16
N TYR A 399 14.35 43.31 28.95
CA TYR A 399 13.98 43.61 30.34
C TYR A 399 15.18 43.71 31.27
N PHE A 400 16.23 42.93 31.02
CA PHE A 400 17.49 43.02 31.76
C PHE A 400 18.17 44.36 31.51
N ASN A 401 18.26 44.80 30.24
CA ASN A 401 18.85 46.09 29.88
C ASN A 401 18.07 47.28 30.44
N LEU A 402 16.75 47.18 30.58
CA LEU A 402 15.91 48.21 31.22
C LEU A 402 16.02 48.22 32.76
N GLN A 403 16.62 47.20 33.37
CA GLN A 403 16.80 47.09 34.83
C GLN A 403 15.50 47.18 35.65
N ASN A 404 14.35 46.95 35.02
CA ASN A 404 13.01 47.05 35.63
C ASN A 404 12.54 45.69 36.18
N LEU A 405 12.81 45.45 37.46
CA LEU A 405 12.49 44.19 38.17
C LEU A 405 11.00 43.84 38.19
N GLN A 406 10.10 44.82 38.13
CA GLN A 406 8.65 44.54 38.12
C GLN A 406 8.24 43.79 36.85
N GLN A 407 8.95 44.02 35.73
CA GLN A 407 8.69 43.33 34.46
C GLN A 407 9.37 41.96 34.38
N TRP A 408 10.21 41.62 35.35
CA TRP A 408 10.95 40.35 35.33
C TRP A 408 10.08 39.18 35.77
N ASP A 409 8.90 39.41 36.35
CA ASP A 409 7.97 38.36 36.80
C ASP A 409 8.70 37.27 37.62
N LEU A 410 9.44 37.73 38.63
CA LEU A 410 10.26 36.86 39.48
C LEU A 410 9.36 35.96 40.34
N PRO A 411 9.73 34.69 40.54
CA PRO A 411 8.95 33.79 41.38
C PRO A 411 9.05 34.21 42.86
N SER A 412 7.99 33.95 43.62
CA SER A 412 7.88 34.31 45.05
C SER A 412 8.95 33.67 45.94
N ASN A 413 9.61 32.61 45.47
CA ASN A 413 10.69 31.91 46.16
C ASN A 413 12.10 32.36 45.73
N CYS A 414 12.25 33.48 45.03
CA CYS A 414 13.54 34.01 44.61
C CYS A 414 14.41 34.36 45.83
N LYS A 415 15.55 33.67 45.99
CA LYS A 415 16.47 33.83 47.13
C LYS A 415 17.49 34.97 46.97
N TYR A 416 17.56 35.58 45.79
CA TYR A 416 18.59 36.56 45.43
C TYR A 416 18.08 37.98 45.55
N THR A 417 18.96 38.89 45.95
CA THR A 417 18.64 40.32 46.00
C THR A 417 18.57 40.91 44.60
N SER A 418 17.88 42.04 44.50
CA SER A 418 17.80 42.86 43.29
C SER A 418 19.18 43.15 42.69
N GLU A 419 20.16 43.51 43.52
CA GLU A 419 21.52 43.84 43.11
C GLU A 419 22.25 42.62 42.55
N GLN A 420 22.10 41.46 43.21
CA GLN A 420 22.73 40.20 42.76
C GLN A 420 22.23 39.81 41.37
N LEU A 421 20.91 39.87 41.14
CA LEU A 421 20.34 39.52 39.85
C LEU A 421 20.73 40.55 38.77
N LYS A 422 20.76 41.85 39.08
CA LYS A 422 21.19 42.89 38.14
C LYS A 422 22.66 42.76 37.73
N SER A 423 23.52 42.28 38.64
CA SER A 423 24.95 42.09 38.39
C SER A 423 25.28 40.81 37.59
N ASN A 424 24.38 39.83 37.57
CA ASN A 424 24.60 38.54 36.93
C ASN A 424 23.47 38.20 35.95
N LYS A 425 23.71 38.47 34.67
CA LYS A 425 22.75 38.24 33.58
C LYS A 425 22.29 36.80 33.46
N GLU A 426 23.22 35.84 33.54
CA GLU A 426 22.89 34.42 33.44
C GLU A 426 21.98 34.00 34.58
N LEU A 427 22.32 34.40 35.81
CA LEU A 427 21.50 34.14 36.98
C LEU A 427 20.12 34.80 36.86
N ALA A 428 20.04 36.07 36.45
CA ALA A 428 18.77 36.76 36.21
C ALA A 428 17.90 35.99 35.21
N PHE A 429 18.47 35.56 34.09
CA PHE A 429 17.73 34.83 33.06
C PHE A 429 17.16 33.51 33.56
N THR A 430 17.75 32.90 34.60
CA THR A 430 17.16 31.72 35.25
C THR A 430 15.91 32.04 36.07
N TYR A 431 15.70 33.26 36.56
CA TYR A 431 14.51 33.61 37.37
C TYR A 431 13.50 34.48 36.63
N MET A 432 13.89 35.11 35.52
CA MET A 432 13.02 35.98 34.74
C MET A 432 11.93 35.22 33.97
N LEU A 433 10.73 35.80 33.95
CA LEU A 433 9.58 35.43 33.13
C LEU A 433 9.16 33.98 33.40
N GLN A 434 8.84 33.68 34.66
CA GLN A 434 8.63 32.30 35.10
C GLN A 434 7.50 31.60 34.32
N LYS A 435 6.42 32.31 34.01
CA LYS A 435 5.31 31.76 33.22
C LYS A 435 5.74 31.36 31.80
N GLU A 436 6.42 32.25 31.09
CA GLU A 436 6.94 31.97 29.74
C GLU A 436 8.06 30.92 29.78
N ARG A 437 8.85 30.87 30.85
CA ARG A 437 9.86 29.82 31.04
C ARG A 437 9.23 28.44 31.17
N ASN A 438 8.15 28.31 31.96
CA ASN A 438 7.43 27.04 32.05
C ASN A 438 6.86 26.65 30.68
N GLN A 439 6.29 27.59 29.93
CA GLN A 439 5.82 27.33 28.57
C GLN A 439 6.95 26.93 27.60
N GLU A 440 8.14 27.53 27.71
CA GLU A 440 9.32 27.15 26.93
C GLU A 440 9.77 25.73 27.27
N GLN A 441 9.76 25.36 28.56
CA GLN A 441 10.07 24.01 29.02
C GLN A 441 9.06 22.98 28.50
N ASP A 442 7.75 23.27 28.53
CA ASP A 442 6.72 22.40 27.95
C ASP A 442 6.96 22.16 26.44
N LEU A 443 7.31 23.23 25.69
CA LEU A 443 7.63 23.14 24.27
C LEU A 443 8.93 22.36 24.03
N ARG A 444 9.93 22.56 24.89
CA ARG A 444 11.23 21.87 24.86
C ARG A 444 11.03 20.37 25.03
N GLU A 445 10.29 19.97 26.05
CA GLU A 445 9.97 18.59 26.35
C GLU A 445 9.15 17.96 25.22
N LYS A 446 8.19 18.71 24.66
CA LYS A 446 7.41 18.22 23.52
C LYS A 446 8.26 18.00 22.28
N ALA A 447 9.18 18.90 21.97
CA ALA A 447 10.12 18.74 20.86
C ALA A 447 11.04 17.54 21.06
N GLY A 448 11.53 17.32 22.29
CA GLY A 448 12.33 16.15 22.64
C GLY A 448 11.55 14.84 22.52
N TYR A 449 10.31 14.78 23.02
CA TYR A 449 9.47 13.60 22.90
C TYR A 449 9.21 13.22 21.44
N TYR A 450 8.75 14.17 20.61
CA TYR A 450 8.47 13.89 19.19
C TYR A 450 9.75 13.45 18.45
N SER A 451 10.89 14.07 18.75
CA SER A 451 12.14 13.70 18.07
C SER A 451 12.56 12.28 18.40
N LYS A 452 12.49 11.91 19.68
CA LYS A 452 12.83 10.58 20.17
C LYS A 452 11.87 9.51 19.66
N ALA A 453 10.56 9.72 19.81
CA ALA A 453 9.54 8.76 19.41
C ALA A 453 9.57 8.49 17.89
N VAL A 454 9.68 9.55 17.07
CA VAL A 454 9.76 9.41 15.60
C VAL A 454 11.04 8.69 15.18
N TYR A 455 12.17 8.96 15.84
CA TYR A 455 13.43 8.26 15.59
C TYR A 455 13.31 6.75 15.84
N GLU A 456 12.73 6.36 16.98
CA GLU A 456 12.55 4.95 17.32
C GLU A 456 11.60 4.25 16.36
N ASP A 457 10.50 4.93 16.00
CA ASP A 457 9.49 4.37 15.11
C ASP A 457 10.01 4.20 13.68
N LEU A 458 10.84 5.15 13.20
CA LEU A 458 11.55 5.02 11.93
C LEU A 458 12.50 3.82 11.91
N LYS A 459 13.27 3.60 12.99
CA LYS A 459 14.15 2.43 13.09
C LYS A 459 13.36 1.13 13.05
N ARG A 460 12.27 1.06 13.81
CA ARG A 460 11.36 -0.09 13.80
C ARG A 460 10.82 -0.36 12.40
N ILE A 461 10.27 0.64 11.73
CA ILE A 461 9.70 0.51 10.38
C ILE A 461 10.75 0.08 9.35
N MET A 462 11.96 0.63 9.39
CA MET A 462 13.04 0.23 8.48
C MET A 462 13.42 -1.24 8.69
N ASN A 463 13.51 -1.70 9.94
CA ASN A 463 13.80 -3.10 10.25
C ASN A 463 12.67 -4.04 9.80
N GLU A 464 11.42 -3.68 10.08
CA GLU A 464 10.24 -4.43 9.62
C GLU A 464 10.21 -4.53 8.10
N LYS A 465 10.55 -3.45 7.41
CA LYS A 465 10.59 -3.39 5.95
C LYS A 465 11.57 -4.40 5.36
N VAL A 466 12.74 -4.60 5.97
CA VAL A 466 13.69 -5.64 5.54
C VAL A 466 13.05 -7.02 5.58
N GLN A 467 12.37 -7.35 6.68
CA GLN A 467 11.69 -8.64 6.85
C GLN A 467 10.52 -8.79 5.87
N GLU A 468 9.68 -7.77 5.74
CA GLU A 468 8.52 -7.77 4.85
C GLU A 468 8.94 -7.93 3.39
N TYR A 469 9.99 -7.21 2.95
CA TYR A 469 10.51 -7.32 1.59
C TYR A 469 11.08 -8.72 1.34
N SER A 470 11.85 -9.25 2.29
CA SER A 470 12.47 -10.57 2.16
C SER A 470 11.41 -11.68 2.02
N ILE A 471 10.39 -11.66 2.88
CA ILE A 471 9.28 -12.63 2.83
C ILE A 471 8.51 -12.48 1.51
N HIS A 472 8.15 -11.25 1.15
CA HIS A 472 7.38 -10.97 -0.06
C HIS A 472 8.11 -11.41 -1.32
N PHE A 473 9.37 -11.00 -1.50
CA PHE A 473 10.13 -11.33 -2.71
C PHE A 473 10.57 -12.80 -2.77
N LYS A 474 10.71 -13.48 -1.62
CA LYS A 474 10.84 -14.94 -1.60
C LYS A 474 9.58 -15.62 -2.12
N SER A 475 8.41 -15.20 -1.64
CA SER A 475 7.12 -15.72 -2.13
C SER A 475 6.93 -15.43 -3.62
N PHE A 476 7.25 -14.21 -4.06
CA PHE A 476 7.17 -13.85 -5.47
C PHE A 476 8.14 -14.68 -6.32
N GLY A 477 9.38 -14.89 -5.86
CA GLY A 477 10.35 -15.77 -6.52
C GLY A 477 9.82 -17.20 -6.69
N SER A 478 9.17 -17.76 -5.68
CA SER A 478 8.53 -19.09 -5.77
C SER A 478 7.45 -19.11 -6.87
N LEU A 479 6.58 -18.09 -6.91
CA LEU A 479 5.54 -17.99 -7.95
C LEU A 479 6.15 -17.89 -9.35
N GLN A 480 7.30 -17.23 -9.50
CA GLN A 480 8.02 -17.14 -10.76
C GLN A 480 8.60 -18.50 -11.17
N THR A 481 9.21 -19.23 -10.23
CA THR A 481 9.71 -20.59 -10.48
C THR A 481 8.58 -21.53 -10.91
N ASP A 482 7.43 -21.49 -10.23
CA ASP A 482 6.27 -22.31 -10.59
C ASP A 482 5.78 -21.99 -12.00
N ASN A 483 5.75 -20.71 -12.38
CA ASN A 483 5.32 -20.29 -13.71
C ASN A 483 6.30 -20.74 -14.81
N ILE A 484 7.60 -20.64 -14.56
CA ILE A 484 8.63 -21.13 -15.48
C ILE A 484 8.55 -22.66 -15.62
N GLN A 485 8.30 -23.37 -14.53
CA GLN A 485 8.15 -24.82 -14.53
C GLN A 485 6.93 -25.26 -15.35
N LYS A 486 5.80 -24.55 -15.24
CA LYS A 486 4.62 -24.79 -16.10
C LYS A 486 4.96 -24.62 -17.57
N LEU A 487 5.64 -23.55 -17.93
CA LEU A 487 6.06 -23.30 -19.30
C LEU A 487 7.03 -24.39 -19.80
N HIS A 488 7.97 -24.83 -18.97
CA HIS A 488 8.87 -25.93 -19.30
C HIS A 488 8.12 -27.23 -19.59
N PHE A 489 7.15 -27.61 -18.75
CA PHE A 489 6.34 -28.80 -18.97
C PHE A 489 5.50 -28.68 -20.25
N LEU A 490 4.88 -27.52 -20.49
CA LEU A 490 4.17 -27.26 -21.74
C LEU A 490 5.07 -27.53 -22.96
N TRP A 491 6.28 -27.01 -22.99
CA TRP A 491 7.20 -27.24 -24.10
C TRP A 491 7.63 -28.70 -24.22
N ALA A 492 7.88 -29.39 -23.10
CA ALA A 492 8.25 -30.80 -23.10
C ALA A 492 7.11 -31.68 -23.67
N ASP A 493 5.87 -31.42 -23.27
CA ASP A 493 4.69 -32.15 -23.74
C ASP A 493 4.48 -31.94 -25.25
N ILE A 494 4.68 -30.72 -25.73
CA ILE A 494 4.58 -30.37 -27.15
C ILE A 494 5.70 -31.03 -27.98
N LEU A 495 6.93 -31.04 -27.48
CA LEU A 495 8.03 -31.75 -28.15
C LEU A 495 7.75 -33.25 -28.25
N GLY A 496 7.23 -33.86 -27.17
CA GLY A 496 6.82 -35.26 -27.17
C GLY A 496 5.72 -35.55 -28.19
N SER A 497 4.71 -34.68 -28.25
CA SER A 497 3.60 -34.80 -29.20
C SER A 497 4.07 -34.68 -30.65
N LEU A 498 4.92 -33.68 -30.95
CA LEU A 498 5.46 -33.46 -32.29
C LEU A 498 6.40 -34.60 -32.75
N ASP A 499 7.23 -35.15 -31.86
CA ASP A 499 8.09 -36.31 -32.16
C ASP A 499 7.24 -37.57 -32.50
N GLN A 500 6.17 -37.81 -31.75
CA GLN A 500 5.25 -38.91 -32.01
C GLN A 500 4.50 -38.76 -33.33
N LEU A 501 4.06 -37.54 -33.65
CA LEU A 501 3.45 -37.21 -34.94
C LEU A 501 4.44 -37.41 -36.10
N GLY A 502 5.68 -36.95 -35.94
CA GLY A 502 6.75 -37.10 -36.93
C GLY A 502 7.11 -38.56 -37.22
N LYS A 503 6.94 -39.47 -36.24
CA LYS A 503 7.13 -40.92 -36.41
C LYS A 503 5.95 -41.61 -37.10
N GLY A 504 4.88 -40.90 -37.43
CA GLY A 504 3.72 -41.44 -38.14
C GLY A 504 2.91 -42.46 -37.34
N ASN A 505 2.93 -42.37 -36.01
CA ASN A 505 2.34 -43.39 -35.13
C ASN A 505 0.79 -43.32 -35.09
N LYS A 506 0.13 -43.73 -36.17
CA LYS A 506 -1.34 -43.75 -36.34
C LYS A 506 -2.09 -44.50 -35.22
N LYS A 507 -1.44 -45.48 -34.58
CA LYS A 507 -2.05 -46.28 -33.49
C LYS A 507 -2.37 -45.43 -32.26
N MET A 508 -1.57 -44.41 -31.97
CA MET A 508 -1.77 -43.59 -30.79
C MET A 508 -2.91 -42.58 -30.99
N LEU A 509 -3.08 -42.04 -32.20
CA LEU A 509 -4.22 -41.18 -32.57
C LEU A 509 -5.57 -41.91 -32.37
N MET A 510 -5.63 -43.19 -32.73
CA MET A 510 -6.82 -44.02 -32.46
C MET A 510 -7.02 -44.29 -30.96
N GLN A 511 -5.96 -44.23 -30.16
CA GLN A 511 -6.02 -44.48 -28.71
C GLN A 511 -6.42 -43.21 -27.95
N GLN A 512 -5.92 -42.04 -28.35
CA GLN A 512 -6.34 -40.74 -27.82
C GLN A 512 -7.79 -40.43 -28.16
N LYS A 513 -8.25 -40.66 -29.40
CA LYS A 513 -9.67 -40.52 -29.74
C LYS A 513 -10.57 -41.38 -28.86
N LYS A 514 -10.19 -42.64 -28.61
CA LYS A 514 -10.93 -43.52 -27.70
C LYS A 514 -10.96 -43.03 -26.25
N ILE A 515 -9.86 -42.48 -25.75
CA ILE A 515 -9.78 -41.93 -24.39
C ILE A 515 -10.65 -40.66 -24.27
N GLN A 516 -10.67 -39.83 -25.31
CA GLN A 516 -11.43 -38.59 -25.32
C GLN A 516 -12.93 -38.83 -25.47
N GLU A 517 -13.33 -39.76 -26.36
CA GLU A 517 -14.72 -40.23 -26.49
C GLU A 517 -15.23 -40.84 -25.18
N SER A 518 -14.40 -41.61 -24.46
CA SER A 518 -14.78 -42.18 -23.16
C SER A 518 -14.78 -41.18 -22.00
N ALA A 519 -14.05 -40.06 -22.09
CA ALA A 519 -14.10 -38.98 -21.12
C ALA A 519 -15.33 -38.08 -21.30
N ASP A 520 -15.73 -37.83 -22.54
CA ASP A 520 -16.94 -37.08 -22.88
C ASP A 520 -18.21 -37.86 -22.49
N ASP A 521 -18.26 -39.18 -22.77
CA ASP A 521 -19.36 -40.05 -22.30
C ASP A 521 -19.48 -40.05 -20.76
N PHE A 522 -18.36 -39.97 -20.04
CA PHE A 522 -18.37 -39.94 -18.56
C PHE A 522 -18.83 -38.60 -17.97
N LEU A 523 -18.66 -37.49 -18.71
CA LEU A 523 -19.12 -36.16 -18.31
C LEU A 523 -20.58 -35.90 -18.68
N ASP A 524 -21.12 -36.61 -19.67
CA ASP A 524 -22.56 -36.54 -20.01
C ASP A 524 -23.43 -37.46 -19.11
N GLU A 525 -22.83 -38.45 -18.45
CA GLU A 525 -23.52 -39.33 -17.49
C GLU A 525 -23.54 -38.82 -16.02
N ASN A 526 -22.78 -37.76 -15.69
CA ASN A 526 -22.68 -37.18 -14.33
C ASN A 526 -23.06 -35.70 -14.29
#